data_AF-A0A1G5LE26-F1
#
_entry.id   AF-A0A1G5LE26-F1
#
_cell.length_a   1.000
_cell.length_b   1.000
_cell.length_c   1.000
_cell.angle_alpha   90.00
_cell.angle_beta   90.00
_cell.angle_gamma   90.00
#
_symmetry.space_group_name_H-M   'P 1'
#
loop_
_entity.id
_entity.type
_entity.pdbx_description
1 polymer ?
#
loop_
_entity_poly.entity_id
_entity_poly.type
_entity_poly.pdbx_seq_one_letter_code
_entity_poly.pdbx_strand_id
1 'polypeptide(L)'
;MYGREIREVFGSVPKENYIDSIINDIENSKKDIHENPVDTTLNLCRVLYYINENVVSSKLEGGNWGKGMVSQEYRKIVEDAVKVYKNELDQMNYSEDRLVEYADYMIKEINIYKDQ
;
A
#
# COMPACT_ATOMS: atom_id res chain seq x y z
N MET A 1 -7.66 -5.43 -24.89
CA MET A 1 -7.26 -4.01 -24.89
C MET A 1 -5.81 -3.92 -24.45
N TYR A 2 -4.94 -3.33 -25.26
CA TYR A 2 -3.50 -3.24 -25.03
C TYR A 2 -3.18 -2.24 -23.90
N GLY A 3 -2.62 -2.72 -22.80
CA GLY A 3 -1.99 -1.89 -21.77
C GLY A 3 -0.49 -1.84 -22.04
N ARG A 4 -0.03 -0.74 -22.64
CA ARG A 4 1.41 -0.45 -22.81
C ARG A 4 2.11 -0.46 -21.45
N GLU A 5 3.35 -0.96 -21.40
CA GLU A 5 4.19 -0.89 -20.21
C GLU A 5 4.28 0.56 -19.72
N ILE A 6 3.85 0.83 -18.49
CA ILE A 6 3.94 2.15 -17.82
C ILE A 6 5.39 2.44 -17.39
N ARG A 7 6.39 1.96 -18.13
CA ARG A 7 7.81 2.19 -17.80
C ARG A 7 8.36 3.52 -18.34
N GLU A 8 7.59 4.26 -19.14
CA GLU A 8 8.11 5.44 -19.85
C GLU A 8 7.40 6.79 -19.59
N VAL A 9 6.44 6.88 -18.66
CA VAL A 9 5.70 8.15 -18.45
C VAL A 9 6.20 8.95 -17.25
N PHE A 10 6.93 8.33 -16.32
CA PHE A 10 7.60 9.09 -15.26
C PHE A 10 8.98 9.53 -15.78
N GLY A 11 8.96 10.54 -16.66
CA GLY A 11 10.12 11.41 -16.84
C GLY A 11 10.63 11.86 -15.47
N SER A 12 11.94 12.02 -15.34
CA SER A 12 12.70 12.24 -14.11
C SER A 12 12.16 13.38 -13.22
N VAL A 13 11.03 13.15 -12.55
CA VAL A 13 10.64 13.88 -11.34
C VAL A 13 11.68 13.52 -10.30
N PRO A 14 12.29 14.49 -9.60
CA PRO A 14 13.17 14.19 -8.48
C PRO A 14 12.43 13.23 -7.56
N LYS A 15 13.01 12.04 -7.34
CA LYS A 15 12.36 10.96 -6.57
C LYS A 15 11.86 11.47 -5.22
N GLU A 16 12.61 12.38 -4.61
CA GLU A 16 12.28 13.09 -3.36
C GLU A 16 10.90 13.78 -3.41
N ASN A 17 10.61 14.57 -4.44
CA ASN A 17 9.32 15.28 -4.55
C ASN A 17 8.14 14.32 -4.75
N TYR A 18 8.37 13.20 -5.44
CA TYR A 18 7.36 12.16 -5.63
C TYR A 18 7.11 11.38 -4.33
N ILE A 19 8.17 11.08 -3.59
CA ILE A 19 8.11 10.43 -2.27
C ILE A 19 7.35 11.30 -1.28
N ASP A 20 7.66 12.61 -1.21
CA ASP A 20 6.97 13.50 -0.26
C ASP A 20 5.48 13.65 -0.57
N SER A 21 5.10 13.69 -1.86
CA SER A 21 3.69 13.68 -2.26
C SER A 21 3.00 12.38 -1.83
N ILE A 22 3.64 11.23 -2.06
CA ILE A 22 3.09 9.93 -1.66
C ILE A 22 2.96 9.81 -0.14
N ILE A 23 3.92 10.34 0.61
CA ILE A 23 3.94 10.24 2.06
C ILE A 23 2.86 11.13 2.68
N ASN A 24 2.71 12.36 2.19
CA ASN A 24 1.61 13.23 2.61
C ASN A 24 0.24 12.59 2.32
N ASP A 25 0.11 11.87 1.20
CA ASP A 25 -1.13 11.17 0.86
C ASP A 25 -1.43 10.02 1.84
N ILE A 26 -0.42 9.32 2.38
CA ILE A 26 -0.67 8.23 3.35
C ILE A 26 -0.90 8.71 4.78
N GLU A 27 -0.62 9.97 5.14
CA GLU A 27 -0.90 10.49 6.50
C GLU A 27 -2.39 10.37 6.84
N ASN A 28 -3.26 10.54 5.85
CA ASN A 28 -4.71 10.38 5.98
C ASN A 28 -5.18 8.92 5.95
N SER A 29 -4.28 7.94 5.76
CA SER A 29 -4.65 6.53 5.61
C SER A 29 -5.41 5.97 6.82
N LYS A 30 -5.19 6.51 8.03
CA LYS A 30 -5.98 6.11 9.21
C LYS A 30 -7.45 6.47 9.05
N LYS A 31 -7.76 7.59 8.40
CA LYS A 31 -9.13 7.98 8.07
C LYS A 31 -9.64 7.20 6.85
N ASP A 32 -8.83 7.15 5.79
CA ASP A 32 -9.23 6.57 4.51
C ASP A 32 -9.47 5.05 4.59
N ILE A 33 -8.84 4.36 5.55
CA ILE A 33 -9.03 2.92 5.74
C ILE A 33 -10.42 2.57 6.27
N HIS A 34 -11.14 3.51 6.89
CA HIS A 34 -12.54 3.31 7.25
C HIS A 34 -13.46 3.35 6.03
N GLU A 35 -13.18 4.27 5.10
CA GLU A 35 -14.02 4.47 3.91
C GLU A 35 -13.72 3.42 2.83
N ASN A 36 -12.44 3.10 2.62
CA ASN A 36 -11.99 2.23 1.53
C ASN A 36 -10.89 1.26 2.00
N PRO A 37 -11.19 0.30 2.90
CA PRO A 37 -10.17 -0.54 3.55
C PRO A 37 -9.29 -1.30 2.56
N VAL A 38 -9.88 -1.88 1.52
CA VAL A 38 -9.14 -2.65 0.50
C VAL A 38 -8.16 -1.76 -0.25
N ASP A 39 -8.63 -0.61 -0.73
CA ASP A 39 -7.81 0.29 -1.54
C ASP A 39 -6.72 0.95 -0.72
N THR A 40 -7.03 1.37 0.50
CA THR A 40 -6.06 1.96 1.43
C THR A 40 -4.99 0.93 1.81
N THR A 41 -5.36 -0.31 2.14
CA THR A 41 -4.41 -1.39 2.41
C THR A 41 -3.48 -1.65 1.23
N LEU A 42 -4.02 -1.81 0.02
CA LEU A 42 -3.20 -2.09 -1.16
C LEU A 42 -2.34 -0.89 -1.56
N ASN A 43 -2.83 0.34 -1.36
CA ASN A 43 -2.05 1.55 -1.63
C ASN A 43 -0.86 1.66 -0.68
N LEU A 44 -1.06 1.46 0.62
CA LEU A 44 0.03 1.43 1.62
C LEU A 44 1.10 0.40 1.24
N CYS A 45 0.72 -0.79 0.77
CA CYS A 45 1.68 -1.78 0.29
C CYS A 45 2.46 -1.32 -0.95
N ARG A 46 1.81 -0.62 -1.90
CA ARG A 46 2.49 -0.05 -3.08
C ARG A 46 3.52 1.00 -2.69
N VAL A 47 3.18 1.85 -1.72
CA VAL A 47 4.09 2.87 -1.21
C VAL A 47 5.29 2.21 -0.54
N LEU A 48 5.06 1.26 0.37
CA LEU A 48 6.15 0.53 1.02
C LEU A 48 7.07 -0.15 -0.01
N TYR A 49 6.51 -0.76 -1.07
CA TYR A 49 7.31 -1.38 -2.12
C TYR A 49 8.14 -0.36 -2.90
N TYR A 50 7.56 0.80 -3.22
CA TYR A 50 8.29 1.85 -3.90
C TYR A 50 9.43 2.41 -3.04
N ILE A 51 9.21 2.65 -1.75
CA ILE A 51 10.24 3.16 -0.84
C ILE A 51 11.36 2.13 -0.64
N ASN A 52 11.00 0.85 -0.51
CA ASN A 52 11.97 -0.21 -0.23
C ASN A 52 12.80 -0.62 -1.47
N GLU A 53 12.17 -0.71 -2.65
CA GLU A 53 12.77 -1.33 -3.84
C GLU A 53 12.76 -0.43 -5.08
N ASN A 54 12.25 0.81 -4.96
CA ASN A 54 12.09 1.76 -6.07
C ASN A 54 11.24 1.19 -7.23
N VAL A 55 10.25 0.35 -6.90
CA VAL A 55 9.32 -0.28 -7.86
C VAL A 55 7.97 0.43 -7.84
N VAL A 56 7.56 0.96 -9.00
CA VAL A 56 6.17 1.43 -9.21
C VAL A 56 5.31 0.21 -9.53
N SER A 57 4.45 -0.18 -8.58
CA SER A 57 3.65 -1.39 -8.65
C SER A 57 2.16 -1.11 -8.84
N SER A 58 1.43 -2.08 -9.41
CA SER A 58 -0.03 -2.16 -9.35
C SER A 58 -0.53 -2.54 -7.94
N LYS A 59 -1.85 -2.42 -7.69
CA LYS A 59 -2.47 -2.85 -6.41
C LYS A 59 -2.18 -4.32 -6.09
N LEU A 60 -2.27 -5.20 -7.09
CA LEU A 60 -2.00 -6.63 -6.92
C LEU A 60 -0.53 -6.93 -6.66
N GLU A 61 0.38 -6.29 -7.40
CA GLU A 61 1.82 -6.49 -7.21
C GLU A 61 2.25 -5.98 -5.84
N GLY A 62 1.85 -4.76 -5.47
CA GLY A 62 2.13 -4.17 -4.16
C GLY A 62 1.57 -5.03 -3.03
N GLY A 63 0.31 -5.45 -3.12
CA GLY A 63 -0.31 -6.33 -2.12
C GLY A 63 0.37 -7.69 -2.00
N ASN A 64 0.74 -8.34 -3.12
CA ASN A 64 1.42 -9.64 -3.07
C ASN A 64 2.83 -9.55 -2.50
N TRP A 65 3.59 -8.51 -2.85
CA TRP A 65 4.89 -8.25 -2.25
C TRP A 65 4.76 -7.90 -0.76
N GLY A 66 3.78 -7.05 -0.41
CA GLY A 66 3.53 -6.59 0.95
C GLY A 66 3.26 -7.71 1.96
N LYS A 67 2.61 -8.81 1.55
CA LYS A 67 2.40 -10.01 2.42
C LYS A 67 3.70 -10.56 3.01
N GLY A 68 4.80 -10.46 2.26
CA GLY A 68 6.13 -10.91 2.68
C GLY A 68 6.84 -9.92 3.61
N MET A 69 6.44 -8.65 3.58
CA MET A 69 7.13 -7.55 4.25
C MET A 69 6.47 -7.12 5.55
N VAL A 70 5.14 -7.15 5.62
CA VAL A 70 4.43 -6.79 6.85
C VAL A 70 4.64 -7.82 7.96
N SER A 71 4.52 -7.37 9.20
CA SER A 71 4.53 -8.23 10.38
C SER A 71 3.45 -9.32 10.29
N GLN A 72 3.71 -10.46 10.94
CA GLN A 72 2.82 -11.63 10.85
C GLN A 72 1.38 -11.33 11.31
N GLU A 73 1.21 -10.43 12.26
CA GLU A 73 -0.11 -10.05 12.81
C GLU A 73 -0.98 -9.26 11.81
N TYR A 74 -0.39 -8.66 10.79
CA TYR A 74 -1.07 -7.86 9.77
C TYR A 74 -1.08 -8.54 8.39
N ARG A 75 -0.31 -9.60 8.18
CA ARG A 75 -0.28 -10.35 6.92
C ARG A 75 -1.66 -10.73 6.42
N LYS A 76 -2.56 -11.17 7.32
CA LYS A 76 -3.92 -11.57 6.95
C LYS A 76 -4.74 -10.41 6.36
N ILE A 77 -4.57 -9.19 6.87
CA ILE A 77 -5.25 -7.99 6.36
C ILE A 77 -4.88 -7.77 4.90
N VAL A 78 -3.59 -7.88 4.56
CA VAL A 78 -3.09 -7.73 3.18
C VAL A 78 -3.57 -8.87 2.29
N GLU A 79 -3.56 -10.11 2.79
CA GLU A 79 -4.08 -11.27 2.06
C GLU A 79 -5.56 -11.11 1.71
N ASP A 80 -6.38 -10.72 2.67
CA ASP A 80 -7.82 -10.59 2.48
C ASP A 80 -8.14 -9.37 1.60
N ALA A 81 -7.38 -8.26 1.71
CA ALA A 81 -7.48 -7.15 0.76
C ALA A 81 -7.17 -7.59 -0.69
N VAL A 82 -6.11 -8.39 -0.90
CA VAL A 82 -5.81 -8.95 -2.22
C VAL A 82 -6.92 -9.86 -2.73
N LYS A 83 -7.49 -10.72 -1.88
CA LYS A 83 -8.60 -11.59 -2.27
C LYS A 83 -9.84 -10.80 -2.66
N VAL A 84 -10.20 -9.77 -1.89
CA VAL A 84 -11.34 -8.90 -2.23
C VAL A 84 -11.11 -8.21 -3.56
N TYR A 85 -9.91 -7.66 -3.79
CA TYR A 85 -9.57 -7.03 -5.05
C TYR A 85 -9.63 -8.00 -6.25
N LYS A 86 -9.37 -9.29 -6.03
CA LYS A 86 -9.50 -10.35 -7.05
C LYS A 86 -10.91 -10.92 -7.18
N ASN A 87 -11.88 -10.45 -6.40
CA ASN A 87 -13.22 -11.05 -6.26
C ASN A 87 -13.19 -12.51 -5.77
N GLU A 88 -12.19 -12.86 -4.96
CA GLU A 88 -12.03 -14.17 -4.31
C GLU A 88 -12.57 -14.17 -2.87
N LEU A 89 -12.91 -12.99 -2.36
CA LEU A 89 -13.54 -12.74 -1.07
C LEU A 89 -14.50 -11.57 -1.23
N ASP A 90 -15.66 -11.60 -0.59
CA ASP A 90 -16.68 -10.54 -0.75
C ASP A 90 -16.22 -9.21 -0.12
N GLN A 91 -15.73 -9.27 1.12
CA GLN A 91 -15.28 -8.10 1.87
C GLN A 91 -14.26 -8.47 2.95
N MET A 92 -13.50 -7.47 3.37
CA MET A 92 -12.69 -7.56 4.59
C MET A 92 -13.60 -7.46 5.81
N ASN A 93 -13.35 -8.30 6.84
CA ASN A 93 -14.13 -8.29 8.08
C ASN A 93 -13.20 -8.09 9.28
N TYR A 94 -12.87 -6.82 9.55
CA TYR A 94 -12.05 -6.39 10.67
C TYR A 94 -12.73 -5.23 11.39
N SER A 95 -12.47 -5.09 12.69
CA SER A 95 -12.89 -3.89 13.40
C SER A 95 -12.16 -2.66 12.85
N GLU A 96 -12.81 -1.51 12.95
CA GLU A 96 -12.23 -0.21 12.62
C GLU A 96 -10.90 0.00 13.34
N ASP A 97 -10.84 -0.24 14.65
CA ASP A 97 -9.61 -0.12 15.44
C ASP A 97 -8.47 -0.97 14.87
N ARG A 98 -8.75 -2.21 14.42
CA ARG A 98 -7.73 -3.10 13.88
C ARG A 98 -7.19 -2.61 12.53
N LEU A 99 -8.03 -1.98 11.72
CA LEU A 99 -7.61 -1.35 10.48
C LEU A 99 -6.77 -0.10 10.74
N VAL A 100 -7.17 0.73 11.72
CA VAL A 100 -6.39 1.91 12.12
C VAL A 100 -5.03 1.52 12.68
N GLU A 101 -4.95 0.47 13.51
CA GLU A 101 -3.68 -0.10 13.99
C GLU A 101 -2.76 -0.51 12.83
N TYR A 102 -3.32 -1.18 11.82
CA TYR A 102 -2.59 -1.58 10.62
C TYR A 102 -2.10 -0.36 9.82
N ALA A 103 -2.94 0.65 9.62
CA ALA A 103 -2.54 1.87 8.92
C ALA A 103 -1.43 2.62 9.67
N ASP A 104 -1.52 2.72 11.00
CA ASP A 104 -0.47 3.30 11.85
C ASP A 104 0.84 2.52 11.76
N TYR A 105 0.77 1.19 11.79
CA TYR A 105 1.92 0.31 11.57
C TYR A 105 2.57 0.58 10.20
N MET A 106 1.80 0.58 9.12
CA MET A 106 2.34 0.78 7.76
C MET A 106 3.00 2.15 7.60
N ILE A 107 2.39 3.23 8.15
CA ILE A 107 2.98 4.57 8.12
C ILE A 107 4.34 4.58 8.83
N LYS A 108 4.46 3.92 10.00
CA LYS A 108 5.73 3.79 10.71
C LYS A 108 6.78 3.04 9.90
N GLU A 109 6.43 1.90 9.32
CA GLU A 109 7.35 1.13 8.48
C GLU A 109 7.84 1.96 7.28
N ILE A 110 6.93 2.65 6.60
CA ILE A 110 7.26 3.49 5.44
C ILE A 110 8.24 4.61 5.84
N ASN A 111 8.01 5.27 6.97
CA ASN A 111 8.91 6.32 7.46
C ASN A 111 10.29 5.77 7.85
N ILE A 112 10.36 4.56 8.44
CA ILE A 112 11.64 3.91 8.78
C ILE A 112 12.49 3.66 7.53
N TYR A 113 11.90 3.27 6.40
CA TYR A 113 12.64 3.06 5.15
C TYR A 113 12.93 4.35 4.39
N LYS A 114 12.15 5.42 4.60
CA LYS A 114 12.42 6.74 4.00
C LYS A 114 13.76 7.32 4.50
N ASP A 115 14.04 7.12 5.79
CA ASP A 115 15.20 7.72 6.46
C ASP A 115 16.50 6.91 6.30
N GLN A 116 16.49 5.82 5.50
CA GLN A 116 17.65 4.98 5.19
C GLN A 116 18.32 5.36 3.87
#